data_AF-A0A7V5G064-F1
#
_entry.id   AF-A0A7V5G064-F1
#
_cell.length_a   1.000
_cell.length_b   1.000
_cell.length_c   1.000
_cell.angle_alpha   90.00
_cell.angle_beta   90.00
_cell.angle_gamma   90.00
#
_symmetry.space_group_name_H-M   'P 1'
#
loop_
_entity.id
_entity.type
_entity.pdbx_description
1 polymer ?
#
loop_
_entity_poly.entity_id
_entity_poly.type
_entity_poly.pdbx_seq_one_letter_code
_entity_poly.pdbx_strand_id
1 'polypeptide(L)'
;VILVTTILSLIGFNHTAIYPSLSDINSSLSIVNSSGSHYTLTAMSYVSLMVPFVLAYIYFVWRSMDKTKISSEEIEADSHHY
;
A
#
# COMPACT_ATOMS: atom_id res chain seq x y z
N VAL A 1 -9.44 12.85 0.69
CA VAL A 1 -8.97 11.67 -0.09
C VAL A 1 -8.33 12.11 -1.40
N ILE A 2 -9.07 12.71 -2.34
CA ILE A 2 -8.56 13.08 -3.68
C ILE A 2 -7.28 13.93 -3.63
N LEU A 3 -7.25 15.02 -2.85
CA LEU A 3 -6.06 15.88 -2.73
C LEU A 3 -4.81 15.10 -2.30
N VAL A 4 -4.96 14.26 -1.27
CA VAL A 4 -3.86 13.45 -0.72
C VAL A 4 -3.40 12.42 -1.75
N THR A 5 -4.33 11.73 -2.41
CA THR A 5 -4.01 10.77 -3.47
C THR A 5 -3.28 11.44 -4.64
N THR A 6 -3.71 12.62 -5.07
CA THR A 6 -3.07 13.37 -6.16
C THR A 6 -1.65 13.80 -5.80
N ILE A 7 -1.43 14.32 -4.58
CA ILE A 7 -0.10 14.71 -4.12
C ILE A 7 0.83 13.49 -4.04
N LEU A 8 0.37 12.36 -3.53
CA LEU A 8 1.17 11.13 -3.46
C LEU A 8 1.52 10.59 -4.86
N SER A 9 0.58 10.64 -5.81
CA SER A 9 0.82 10.21 -7.19
C SER A 9 1.81 11.09 -7.94
N LEU A 10 1.97 12.36 -7.53
CA LEU A 10 2.88 13.30 -8.19
C LEU A 10 4.36 12.95 -7.95
N ILE A 11 4.67 12.24 -6.86
CA ILE A 11 6.06 12.03 -6.37
C ILE A 11 6.96 11.31 -7.37
N GLY A 12 6.43 10.61 -8.39
CA GLY A 12 7.23 9.97 -9.45
C GLY A 12 6.81 10.33 -10.87
N PHE A 13 5.93 11.33 -11.04
CA PHE A 13 5.40 11.72 -12.35
C PHE A 13 6.37 12.68 -13.08
N ASN A 14 6.34 12.71 -14.42
CA ASN A 14 7.18 13.56 -15.28
C ASN A 14 8.71 13.45 -15.04
N HIS A 15 9.23 12.25 -14.78
CA HIS A 15 10.67 12.02 -14.51
C HIS A 15 11.23 12.81 -13.31
N THR A 16 10.37 13.23 -12.38
CA THR A 16 10.78 13.93 -11.17
C THR A 16 11.64 13.02 -10.29
N ALA A 17 12.68 13.58 -9.67
CA ALA A 17 13.49 12.85 -8.70
C ALA A 17 12.65 12.53 -7.46
N ILE A 18 12.52 11.23 -7.15
CA ILE A 18 11.82 10.75 -5.96
C ILE A 18 12.68 10.93 -4.71
N TYR A 19 14.00 10.96 -4.88
CA TYR A 19 14.97 11.17 -3.81
C TYR A 19 16.12 12.06 -4.31
N PRO A 20 16.05 13.38 -4.08
CA PRO A 20 17.04 14.33 -4.58
C PRO A 20 18.35 14.21 -3.81
N SER A 21 19.47 14.31 -4.51
CA SER A 21 20.78 14.38 -3.89
C SER A 21 21.11 15.82 -3.49
N LEU A 22 21.67 16.00 -2.29
CA LEU A 22 22.08 17.30 -1.77
C LEU A 22 23.52 17.68 -2.17
N SER A 23 24.34 16.70 -2.57
CA SER A 23 25.75 16.89 -2.91
C SER A 23 25.98 16.99 -4.43
N ASP A 24 25.30 16.18 -5.23
CA ASP A 24 25.35 16.23 -6.69
C ASP A 24 23.97 15.99 -7.28
N ILE A 25 23.38 17.03 -7.87
CA ILE A 25 22.02 16.99 -8.40
C ILE A 25 21.84 15.92 -9.49
N ASN A 26 22.90 15.56 -10.21
CA ASN A 26 22.87 14.53 -11.26
C ASN A 26 22.78 13.10 -10.69
N SER A 27 23.16 12.92 -9.43
CA SER A 27 23.06 11.64 -8.71
C SER A 27 21.68 11.40 -8.08
N SER A 28 20.70 12.28 -8.33
CA SER A 28 19.35 12.16 -7.79
C SER A 28 18.66 10.89 -8.29
N LEU A 29 17.94 10.21 -7.39
CA LEU A 29 17.23 8.99 -7.73
C LEU A 29 15.86 9.32 -8.32
N SER A 30 15.57 8.70 -9.45
CA SER A 30 14.29 8.74 -10.15
C SER A 30 13.81 7.32 -10.38
N ILE A 31 12.54 7.16 -10.71
CA ILE A 31 11.97 5.82 -10.98
C ILE A 31 12.72 5.04 -12.07
N VAL A 32 13.37 5.74 -13.00
CA VAL A 32 14.08 5.10 -14.12
C VAL A 32 15.44 4.54 -13.68
N ASN A 33 16.16 5.25 -12.81
CA ASN A 33 17.52 4.87 -12.41
C ASN A 33 17.58 4.02 -11.12
N SER A 34 16.50 3.97 -10.34
CA SER A 34 16.43 3.25 -9.06
C SER A 34 15.45 2.07 -9.06
N SER A 35 15.06 1.58 -10.24
CA SER A 35 14.18 0.41 -10.37
C SER A 35 14.96 -0.91 -10.51
N GLY A 36 14.29 -2.03 -10.24
CA GLY A 36 14.84 -3.36 -10.49
C GLY A 36 15.08 -3.64 -11.98
N SER A 37 15.73 -4.76 -12.28
CA SER A 37 15.92 -5.21 -13.66
C SER A 37 14.56 -5.47 -14.35
N HIS A 38 14.53 -5.41 -15.68
CA HIS A 38 13.33 -5.70 -16.46
C HIS A 38 12.74 -7.08 -16.11
N TYR A 39 13.60 -8.07 -15.87
CA TYR A 39 13.19 -9.41 -15.47
C TYR A 39 12.45 -9.41 -14.12
N THR A 40 13.06 -8.82 -13.09
CA THR A 40 12.45 -8.73 -11.76
C THR A 40 11.14 -7.93 -11.79
N LEU A 41 11.12 -6.81 -12.50
CA LEU A 41 9.94 -5.95 -12.60
C LEU A 41 8.79 -6.66 -13.32
N THR A 42 9.10 -7.45 -14.36
CA THR A 42 8.12 -8.27 -15.08
C THR A 42 7.56 -9.37 -14.18
N ALA A 43 8.40 -10.07 -13.42
CA ALA A 43 7.92 -11.08 -12.47
C ALA A 43 6.99 -10.47 -11.41
N MET A 44 7.37 -9.32 -10.85
CA MET A 44 6.58 -8.62 -9.84
C MET A 44 5.28 -8.03 -10.39
N SER A 45 5.23 -7.64 -11.67
CA SER A 45 3.98 -7.16 -12.30
C SER A 45 2.95 -8.29 -12.39
N TYR A 46 3.36 -9.52 -12.73
CA TYR A 46 2.49 -10.69 -12.70
C TYR A 46 2.00 -10.99 -11.28
N VAL A 47 2.87 -10.93 -10.26
CA VAL A 47 2.46 -11.12 -8.86
C VAL A 47 1.44 -10.06 -8.43
N SER A 48 1.61 -8.81 -8.88
CA SER A 48 0.69 -7.71 -8.58
C SER A 48 -0.73 -7.93 -9.13
N LEU A 49 -0.92 -8.76 -10.16
CA LEU A 49 -2.25 -9.14 -10.63
C LEU A 49 -3.06 -9.93 -9.59
N MET A 50 -2.40 -10.45 -8.53
CA MET A 50 -3.07 -11.17 -7.44
C MET A 50 -3.67 -10.25 -6.36
N VAL A 51 -3.38 -8.94 -6.40
CA VAL A 51 -3.93 -7.94 -5.46
C VAL A 51 -5.46 -8.01 -5.29
N PRO A 52 -6.31 -8.12 -6.36
CA PRO A 52 -7.76 -8.24 -6.19
C PRO A 52 -8.19 -9.43 -5.33
N PHE A 53 -7.47 -10.56 -5.35
CA PHE A 53 -7.80 -11.72 -4.50
C PHE A 53 -7.54 -11.42 -3.02
N VAL A 54 -6.44 -10.74 -2.72
CA VAL A 54 -6.12 -10.30 -1.35
C VAL A 54 -7.17 -9.30 -0.85
N LEU A 55 -7.57 -8.33 -1.69
CA LEU A 55 -8.61 -7.36 -1.35
C LEU A 55 -9.98 -8.04 -1.12
N ALA A 56 -10.34 -9.04 -1.93
CA ALA A 56 -11.56 -9.81 -1.75
C ALA A 56 -11.57 -10.56 -0.41
N TYR A 57 -10.44 -11.14 -0.01
CA TYR A 57 -10.31 -11.80 1.28
C TYR A 57 -10.45 -10.81 2.44
N ILE A 58 -9.75 -9.68 2.39
CA ILE A 58 -9.85 -8.62 3.41
C ILE A 58 -11.31 -8.17 3.56
N TYR A 59 -11.99 -7.89 2.44
CA TYR A 59 -13.40 -7.51 2.43
C TYR A 59 -14.29 -8.59 3.07
N PHE A 60 -14.06 -9.86 2.71
CA PHE A 60 -14.84 -10.97 3.27
C PHE A 60 -14.68 -11.09 4.79
N VAL A 61 -13.45 -10.97 5.29
CA VAL A 61 -13.15 -11.01 6.74
C VAL A 61 -13.81 -9.85 7.46
N TRP A 62 -13.63 -8.62 6.98
CA TRP A 62 -14.29 -7.44 7.56
C TRP A 62 -15.81 -7.60 7.56
N ARG A 63 -16.38 -8.05 6.44
CA ARG A 63 -17.81 -8.32 6.33
C ARG A 63 -18.27 -9.40 7.30
N SER A 64 -17.42 -10.35 7.67
CA SER A 64 -17.72 -11.39 8.65
C SER A 64 -17.65 -10.86 10.08
N MET A 65 -16.69 -10.00 10.40
CA MET A 65 -16.56 -9.35 11.71
C MET A 65 -17.72 -8.39 11.97
N ASP A 66 -18.10 -7.57 10.97
CA ASP A 66 -19.20 -6.61 11.09
C ASP A 66 -20.59 -7.24 11.19
N LYS A 67 -20.74 -8.55 10.94
CA LYS A 67 -22.04 -9.24 11.08
C LYS A 67 -22.49 -9.29 12.53
N THR A 68 -21.56 -9.43 13.47
CA THR A 68 -21.82 -9.48 14.90
C THR A 68 -21.36 -8.17 15.51
N LYS A 69 -22.31 -7.33 15.92
CA LYS A 69 -21.97 -6.13 16.70
C LYS A 69 -21.49 -6.58 18.08
N ILE A 70 -20.36 -6.03 18.51
CA ILE A 70 -19.86 -6.27 19.87
C ILE A 70 -20.90 -5.73 20.87
N SER A 71 -21.36 -6.58 21.79
CA SER A 71 -22.27 -6.17 22.87
C SER A 71 -21.47 -5.65 24.06
N SER A 72 -22.01 -4.67 24.79
CA SER A 72 -21.45 -4.21 26.07
C SER A 72 -21.31 -5.35 27.08
N GLU A 73 -22.22 -6.33 27.04
CA GLU A 73 -22.18 -7.50 27.92
C GLU A 73 -21.03 -8.46 27.56
N GLU A 74 -20.66 -8.53 26.28
CA GLU A 74 -19.55 -9.37 25.79
C GLU A 74 -18.19 -8.77 26.20
N ILE A 75 -18.11 -7.42 26.24
CA ILE A 75 -16.94 -6.67 26.73
C ILE A 75 -16.79 -6.77 28.26
N GLU A 76 -17.90 -6.77 29.01
CA GLU A 76 -17.88 -6.90 30.47
C GLU A 76 -17.70 -8.34 30.96
N ALA A 77 -18.17 -9.34 30.20
CA ALA A 77 -18.04 -10.75 30.53
C ALA A 77 -16.63 -11.31 30.24
N ASP A 78 -15.89 -10.72 29.30
CA ASP A 78 -14.55 -11.17 28.95
C ASP A 78 -13.47 -10.42 29.74
N SER A 79 -13.21 -10.85 30.97
CA SER A 79 -12.22 -10.22 31.85
C SER A 79 -10.76 -10.47 31.43
N HIS A 80 -10.52 -11.30 30.40
CA HIS A 80 -9.19 -11.78 30.05
C HIS A 80 -9.00 -12.08 28.56
N HIS A 81 -9.36 -11.20 27.63
CA HIS A 81 -8.73 -11.22 26.32
C HIS A 81 -8.52 -9.81 25.77
N TYR A 82 -7.27 -9.55 25.37
CA TYR A 82 -6.86 -8.40 24.58
C TYR A 82 -7.43 -8.47 23.16
#